data_AF-A0A4R4S0H8-F1
#
_entry.id   AF-A0A4R4S0H8-F1
#
_cell.length_a   1.000
_cell.length_b   1.000
_cell.length_c   1.000
_cell.angle_alpha   90.00
_cell.angle_beta   90.00
_cell.angle_gamma   90.00
#
_symmetry.space_group_name_H-M   'P 1'
#
loop_
_entity.id
_entity.type
_entity.pdbx_description
1 polymer ?
#
loop_
_entity_poly.entity_id
_entity_poly.type
_entity_poly.pdbx_seq_one_letter_code
_entity_poly.pdbx_strand_id
1 'polypeptide(L)'
;MSRVVQRRQELQDLISKNEDFETEMSHWQQGAEVSPDKVRRVQRDYGKWYMAAKSMLDGEQLEKFVDMYEGGAWTNRVRAFLVDPFTKNDFYNPDQENPLISEWKVEFQGTVRDSLVTQRQILIQELHAESDVIGTLDELASIFRRLPDYLRTLKNKASNNVPAPNIAKEKDLQIVILATLRLLYVNVSDEDPASKHAGGSSIPDFMIRDIGVAVEIKMVREGQKDKDVGAELLVDWGRYPKHPDCQAIFAIVYDPKEVLDNPNSLEDDLSQDGPGIPTRVIVIR
;
A
#
# COMPACT_ATOMS: atom_id res chain seq x y z
N MET A 1 14.50 9.23 0.57
CA MET A 1 13.12 8.71 0.70
C MET A 1 13.21 7.20 0.70
N SER A 2 12.58 6.54 1.65
CA SER A 2 12.29 5.11 1.60
C SER A 2 11.16 4.74 0.61
N ARG A 3 11.05 3.44 0.35
CA ARG A 3 10.38 2.81 -0.79
C ARG A 3 8.87 3.03 -0.88
N VAL A 4 8.12 3.12 0.21
CA VAL A 4 6.64 3.21 0.18
C VAL A 4 6.14 4.63 -0.12
N VAL A 5 6.66 5.68 0.53
CA VAL A 5 6.32 7.07 0.10
C VAL A 5 6.89 7.38 -1.26
N GLN A 6 8.08 6.84 -1.59
CA GLN A 6 8.58 6.92 -2.94
C GLN A 6 7.59 6.25 -3.91
N ARG A 7 7.08 5.06 -3.59
CA ARG A 7 6.08 4.35 -4.38
C ARG A 7 4.75 5.12 -4.48
N ARG A 8 4.23 5.65 -3.38
CA ARG A 8 3.03 6.50 -3.33
C ARG A 8 3.17 7.75 -4.19
N GLN A 9 4.28 8.47 -4.04
CA GLN A 9 4.58 9.65 -4.83
C GLN A 9 4.75 9.28 -6.31
N GLU A 10 5.43 8.17 -6.59
CA GLU A 10 5.55 7.64 -7.96
C GLU A 10 4.17 7.30 -8.54
N LEU A 11 3.26 6.66 -7.79
CA LEU A 11 1.89 6.40 -8.22
C LEU A 11 1.12 7.70 -8.50
N GLN A 12 1.22 8.70 -7.63
CA GLN A 12 0.60 10.02 -7.82
C GLN A 12 1.15 10.72 -9.06
N ASP A 13 2.46 10.72 -9.25
CA ASP A 13 3.14 11.29 -10.41
C ASP A 13 2.73 10.56 -11.70
N LEU A 14 2.62 9.23 -11.66
CA LEU A 14 2.17 8.41 -12.79
C LEU A 14 0.70 8.68 -13.14
N ILE A 15 -0.17 8.85 -12.13
CA ILE A 15 -1.59 9.22 -12.33
C ILE A 15 -1.68 10.58 -13.01
N SER A 16 -1.02 11.60 -12.46
CA SER A 16 -1.02 12.95 -13.02
C SER A 16 -0.47 12.97 -14.45
N LYS A 17 0.62 12.26 -14.70
CA LYS A 17 1.21 12.17 -16.05
C LYS A 17 0.31 11.46 -17.06
N ASN A 18 -0.53 10.52 -16.63
CA ASN A 18 -1.54 9.92 -17.50
C ASN A 18 -2.61 10.93 -17.94
N GLU A 19 -3.02 11.84 -17.05
CA GLU A 19 -3.96 12.92 -17.37
C GLU A 19 -3.37 13.93 -18.36
N ASP A 20 -2.08 14.24 -18.22
CA ASP A 20 -1.34 15.06 -19.19
C ASP A 20 -1.35 14.42 -20.59
N PHE A 21 -1.15 13.10 -20.66
CA PHE A 21 -1.21 12.35 -21.93
C PHE A 21 -2.62 12.35 -22.53
N GLU A 22 -3.65 12.15 -21.72
CA GLU A 22 -5.05 12.25 -22.17
C GLU A 22 -5.33 13.64 -22.74
N THR A 23 -4.93 14.69 -22.04
CA THR A 23 -5.13 16.08 -22.45
C THR A 23 -4.41 16.37 -23.77
N GLU A 24 -3.13 16.02 -23.86
CA GLU A 24 -2.30 16.25 -25.03
C GLU A 24 -2.82 15.52 -26.28
N MET A 25 -3.19 14.25 -26.15
CA MET A 25 -3.68 13.45 -27.29
C MET A 25 -5.13 13.79 -27.68
N SER A 26 -5.93 14.34 -26.77
CA SER A 26 -7.36 14.60 -27.03
C SER A 26 -7.62 15.55 -28.20
N HIS A 27 -6.67 16.43 -28.49
CA HIS A 27 -6.79 17.45 -29.52
C HIS A 27 -6.23 17.03 -30.88
N TRP A 28 -5.51 15.90 -30.96
CA TRP A 28 -4.80 15.52 -32.19
C TRP A 28 -5.74 15.31 -33.37
N GLN A 29 -6.88 14.66 -33.13
CA GLN A 29 -7.87 14.35 -34.15
C GLN A 29 -8.95 15.44 -34.32
N GLN A 30 -8.77 16.62 -33.71
CA GLN A 30 -9.75 17.72 -33.73
C GLN A 30 -9.42 18.81 -34.77
N GLY A 31 -8.60 18.51 -35.78
CA GLY A 31 -8.25 19.42 -36.88
C GLY A 31 -7.07 20.36 -36.61
N ALA A 32 -6.40 20.23 -35.47
CA ALA A 32 -5.15 20.94 -35.20
C ALA A 32 -3.97 20.26 -35.94
N GLU A 33 -3.08 21.06 -36.55
CA GLU A 33 -1.87 20.53 -37.18
C GLU A 33 -0.88 20.07 -36.10
N VAL A 34 -0.68 18.76 -35.97
CA VAL A 34 0.26 18.16 -35.01
C VAL A 34 1.53 17.75 -35.72
N SER A 35 2.65 18.36 -35.37
CA SER A 35 3.94 18.02 -35.97
C SER A 35 4.34 16.54 -35.70
N PRO A 36 4.98 15.86 -36.66
CA PRO A 36 5.49 14.49 -36.44
C PRO A 36 6.48 14.39 -35.27
N ASP A 37 7.25 15.44 -34.99
CA ASP A 37 8.16 15.49 -33.83
C ASP A 37 7.41 15.49 -32.49
N LYS A 38 6.25 16.16 -32.43
CA LYS A 38 5.38 16.14 -31.25
C LYS A 38 4.85 14.74 -30.98
N VAL A 39 4.36 14.06 -32.03
CA VAL A 39 3.89 12.66 -31.93
C VAL A 39 5.00 11.73 -31.44
N ARG A 40 6.19 11.80 -32.06
CA ARG A 40 7.35 10.99 -31.65
C ARG A 40 7.77 11.23 -30.20
N ARG A 41 7.70 12.49 -29.73
CA ARG A 41 8.00 12.82 -28.34
C ARG A 41 7.00 12.18 -27.39
N VAL A 42 5.70 12.36 -27.63
CA VAL A 42 4.64 11.80 -26.79
C VAL A 42 4.69 10.27 -26.78
N GLN A 43 4.90 9.63 -27.94
CA GLN A 43 5.07 8.18 -28.03
C GLN A 43 6.22 7.66 -27.15
N ARG A 44 7.37 8.33 -27.18
CA ARG A 44 8.53 7.98 -26.34
C ARG A 44 8.27 8.23 -24.85
N ASP A 45 7.67 9.36 -24.51
CA ASP A 45 7.40 9.73 -23.12
C ASP A 45 6.35 8.81 -22.51
N TYR A 46 5.31 8.47 -23.27
CA TYR A 46 4.31 7.48 -22.90
C TYR A 46 4.95 6.10 -22.73
N GLY A 47 5.85 5.68 -23.63
CA GLY A 47 6.56 4.40 -23.50
C GLY A 47 7.39 4.31 -22.21
N LYS A 48 8.06 5.40 -21.81
CA LYS A 48 8.78 5.46 -20.52
C LYS A 48 7.81 5.40 -19.33
N TRP A 49 6.73 6.17 -19.39
CA TRP A 49 5.68 6.16 -18.36
C TRP A 49 5.06 4.78 -18.21
N TYR A 50 4.74 4.12 -19.32
CA TYR A 50 4.14 2.79 -19.35
C TYR A 50 5.04 1.76 -18.67
N MET A 51 6.35 1.78 -18.95
CA MET A 51 7.29 0.88 -18.28
C MET A 51 7.40 1.14 -16.77
N ALA A 52 7.40 2.41 -16.37
CA ALA A 52 7.41 2.78 -14.95
C ALA A 52 6.13 2.33 -14.26
N ALA A 53 4.96 2.64 -14.80
CA ALA A 53 3.66 2.22 -14.26
C ALA A 53 3.51 0.70 -14.20
N LYS A 54 3.93 -0.01 -15.26
CA LYS A 54 3.92 -1.47 -15.31
C LYS A 54 4.75 -2.09 -14.17
N SER A 55 5.85 -1.47 -13.77
CA SER A 55 6.69 -1.95 -12.66
C SER A 55 6.05 -1.79 -11.28
N MET A 56 4.94 -1.04 -11.18
CA MET A 56 4.20 -0.82 -9.95
C MET A 56 3.09 -1.84 -9.74
N LEU A 57 2.74 -2.63 -10.75
CA LEU A 57 1.55 -3.48 -10.77
C LEU A 57 1.93 -4.95 -10.84
N ASP A 58 1.08 -5.81 -10.29
CA ASP A 58 1.16 -7.26 -10.40
C ASP A 58 -0.22 -7.90 -10.63
N GLY A 59 -0.23 -9.23 -10.78
CA GLY A 59 -1.45 -10.04 -10.89
C GLY A 59 -2.42 -9.60 -12.01
N GLU A 60 -3.71 -9.67 -11.71
CA GLU A 60 -4.80 -9.34 -12.64
C GLU A 60 -4.76 -7.86 -13.07
N GLN A 61 -4.37 -6.97 -12.16
CA GLN A 61 -4.29 -5.53 -12.45
C GLN A 61 -3.20 -5.23 -13.48
N LEU A 62 -2.05 -5.91 -13.39
CA LEU A 62 -0.99 -5.84 -14.38
C LEU A 62 -1.46 -6.33 -15.76
N GLU A 63 -2.12 -7.48 -15.83
CA GLU A 63 -2.63 -8.03 -17.09
C GLU A 63 -3.60 -7.08 -17.78
N LYS A 64 -4.56 -6.54 -17.02
CA LYS A 64 -5.52 -5.55 -17.53
C LYS A 64 -4.86 -4.25 -17.95
N PHE A 65 -3.88 -3.75 -17.19
CA PHE A 65 -3.12 -2.55 -17.52
C PHE A 65 -2.33 -2.71 -18.83
N VAL A 66 -1.74 -3.90 -19.03
CA VAL A 66 -1.01 -4.24 -20.26
C VAL A 66 -1.96 -4.31 -21.46
N ASP A 67 -3.14 -4.93 -21.33
CA ASP A 67 -4.16 -4.97 -22.39
C ASP A 67 -4.55 -3.55 -22.84
N MET A 68 -4.74 -2.62 -21.90
CA MET A 68 -5.09 -1.23 -22.25
C MET A 68 -4.03 -0.51 -23.10
N TYR A 69 -2.78 -0.97 -23.09
CA TYR A 69 -1.73 -0.45 -23.96
C TYR A 69 -1.61 -1.24 -25.27
N GLU A 70 -1.41 -2.55 -25.17
CA GLU A 70 -1.05 -3.41 -26.30
C GLU A 70 -2.26 -3.76 -27.17
N GLY A 71 -3.40 -4.01 -26.54
CA GLY A 71 -4.59 -4.55 -27.19
C GLY A 71 -4.42 -6.00 -27.65
N GLY A 72 -5.14 -6.34 -28.71
CA GLY A 72 -5.15 -7.69 -29.28
C GLY A 72 -5.21 -7.67 -30.79
N ALA A 73 -5.27 -8.85 -31.40
CA ALA A 73 -5.29 -9.00 -32.87
C ALA A 73 -6.41 -8.21 -33.56
N TRP A 74 -7.49 -7.92 -32.83
CA TRP A 74 -8.69 -7.23 -33.32
C TRP A 74 -9.05 -5.99 -32.48
N THR A 75 -8.22 -5.64 -31.49
CA THR A 75 -8.54 -4.60 -30.51
C THR A 75 -7.44 -3.56 -30.53
N ASN A 76 -7.74 -2.40 -31.10
CA ASN A 76 -6.84 -1.25 -31.06
C ASN A 76 -6.87 -0.61 -29.68
N ARG A 77 -5.71 -0.14 -29.23
CA ARG A 77 -5.49 0.48 -27.93
C ARG A 77 -4.51 1.64 -28.06
N VAL A 78 -3.96 2.12 -26.95
CA VAL A 78 -3.07 3.28 -26.93
C VAL A 78 -1.85 3.09 -27.84
N ARG A 79 -1.26 1.87 -27.90
CA ARG A 79 -0.11 1.61 -28.79
C ARG A 79 -0.45 1.85 -30.26
N ALA A 80 -1.57 1.31 -30.73
CA ALA A 80 -2.00 1.45 -32.12
C ALA A 80 -2.22 2.93 -32.50
N PHE A 81 -2.84 3.69 -31.60
CA PHE A 81 -3.03 5.14 -31.78
C PHE A 81 -1.70 5.90 -31.83
N LEU A 82 -0.77 5.62 -30.93
CA LEU A 82 0.52 6.33 -30.89
C LEU A 82 1.42 6.05 -32.10
N VAL A 83 1.24 4.92 -32.77
CA VAL A 83 1.99 4.57 -33.98
C VAL A 83 1.47 5.39 -35.17
N ASP A 84 0.15 5.38 -35.40
CA ASP A 84 -0.46 6.00 -36.57
C ASP A 84 -1.75 6.79 -36.24
N PRO A 85 -1.66 7.92 -35.49
CA PRO A 85 -2.83 8.61 -34.93
C PRO A 85 -3.73 9.28 -35.98
N PHE A 86 -3.23 9.47 -37.20
CA PHE A 86 -3.93 10.19 -38.29
C PHE A 86 -4.31 9.27 -39.46
N THR A 87 -4.27 7.95 -39.27
CA THR A 87 -4.74 7.04 -40.32
C THR A 87 -6.25 7.12 -40.42
N LYS A 88 -6.74 7.52 -41.59
CA LYS A 88 -8.17 7.53 -41.89
C LYS A 88 -8.71 6.10 -42.01
N ASN A 89 -9.96 5.94 -41.64
CA ASN A 89 -10.67 4.69 -41.84
C ASN A 89 -11.11 4.58 -43.30
N ASP A 90 -10.69 3.52 -43.99
CA ASP A 90 -11.00 3.31 -45.42
C ASP A 90 -12.50 3.21 -45.72
N PHE A 91 -13.31 2.89 -44.70
CA PHE A 91 -14.76 2.79 -44.81
C PHE A 91 -15.50 4.08 -44.43
N TYR A 92 -14.78 5.11 -43.97
CA TYR A 92 -15.41 6.38 -43.61
C TYR A 92 -15.80 7.17 -44.85
N ASN A 93 -17.05 7.63 -44.88
CA ASN A 93 -17.59 8.48 -45.92
C ASN A 93 -18.23 9.73 -45.30
N PRO A 94 -17.69 10.95 -45.53
CA PRO A 94 -18.25 12.17 -44.94
C PRO A 94 -19.65 12.50 -45.47
N ASP A 95 -20.02 12.01 -46.66
CA ASP A 95 -21.34 12.24 -47.26
C ASP A 95 -22.39 11.22 -46.78
N GLN A 96 -21.97 10.19 -46.04
CA GLN A 96 -22.83 9.14 -45.49
C GLN A 96 -22.47 8.86 -44.03
N GLU A 97 -23.02 9.66 -43.12
CA GLU A 97 -22.79 9.49 -41.68
C GLU A 97 -23.20 8.08 -41.20
N ASN A 98 -22.24 7.38 -40.59
CA ASN A 98 -22.47 6.10 -39.93
C ASN A 98 -21.92 6.15 -38.49
N PRO A 99 -22.77 6.05 -37.46
CA PRO A 99 -22.34 6.11 -36.06
C PRO A 99 -21.36 5.00 -35.64
N LEU A 100 -21.26 3.92 -36.42
CA LEU A 100 -20.36 2.79 -36.15
C LEU A 100 -19.01 2.92 -36.86
N ILE A 101 -18.84 3.90 -37.75
CA ILE A 101 -17.62 4.11 -38.55
C ILE A 101 -17.10 5.51 -38.27
N SER A 102 -16.08 5.62 -37.42
CA SER A 102 -15.38 6.86 -37.18
C SER A 102 -14.44 7.23 -38.33
N GLU A 103 -14.11 8.53 -38.44
CA GLU A 103 -13.17 9.05 -39.45
C GLU A 103 -11.79 8.40 -39.36
N TRP A 104 -11.37 8.05 -38.13
CA TRP A 104 -10.05 7.56 -37.84
C TRP A 104 -10.05 6.06 -37.61
N LYS A 105 -9.04 5.37 -38.12
CA LYS A 105 -8.86 3.92 -37.91
C LYS A 105 -8.75 3.57 -36.41
N VAL A 106 -8.15 4.47 -35.62
CA VAL A 106 -8.13 4.39 -34.16
C VAL A 106 -8.58 5.72 -33.61
N GLU A 107 -9.79 5.75 -33.05
CA GLU A 107 -10.39 6.97 -32.53
C GLU A 107 -9.93 7.25 -31.10
N PHE A 108 -9.51 8.49 -30.84
CA PHE A 108 -9.11 8.88 -29.50
C PHE A 108 -10.27 8.78 -28.50
N GLN A 109 -11.40 9.43 -28.77
CA GLN A 109 -12.49 9.63 -27.79
C GLN A 109 -13.13 8.32 -27.33
N GLY A 110 -13.35 7.36 -28.24
CA GLY A 110 -14.03 6.10 -27.93
C GLY A 110 -13.10 4.93 -27.59
N THR A 111 -11.85 4.93 -28.06
CA THR A 111 -10.95 3.77 -27.89
C THR A 111 -9.78 4.07 -26.95
N VAL A 112 -9.08 5.16 -27.21
CA VAL A 112 -7.83 5.48 -26.51
C VAL A 112 -8.11 6.08 -25.15
N ARG A 113 -9.07 7.01 -25.07
CA ARG A 113 -9.45 7.67 -23.82
C ARG A 113 -9.88 6.65 -22.77
N ASP A 114 -10.75 5.71 -23.13
CA ASP A 114 -11.20 4.65 -22.21
C ASP A 114 -10.04 3.79 -21.71
N SER A 115 -9.07 3.53 -22.57
CA SER A 115 -7.85 2.79 -22.20
C SER A 115 -6.99 3.58 -21.21
N LEU A 116 -6.81 4.89 -21.42
CA LEU A 116 -6.09 5.79 -20.50
C LEU A 116 -6.79 5.90 -19.15
N VAL A 117 -8.11 6.14 -19.16
CA VAL A 117 -8.94 6.21 -17.96
C VAL A 117 -8.86 4.91 -17.17
N THR A 118 -8.93 3.76 -17.85
CA THR A 118 -8.82 2.45 -17.19
C THR A 118 -7.45 2.25 -16.57
N GLN A 119 -6.36 2.57 -17.28
CA GLN A 119 -5.01 2.52 -16.72
C GLN A 119 -4.86 3.41 -15.49
N ARG A 120 -5.43 4.62 -15.52
CA ARG A 120 -5.42 5.54 -14.39
C ARG A 120 -6.21 5.00 -13.20
N GLN A 121 -7.38 4.41 -13.45
CA GLN A 121 -8.19 3.80 -12.40
C GLN A 121 -7.46 2.64 -11.70
N ILE A 122 -6.69 1.84 -12.44
CA ILE A 122 -5.85 0.77 -11.89
C ILE A 122 -4.79 1.36 -10.95
N LEU A 123 -4.08 2.41 -11.38
CA LEU A 123 -3.08 3.08 -10.55
C LEU A 123 -3.70 3.75 -9.30
N ILE A 124 -4.92 4.29 -9.41
CA ILE A 124 -5.67 4.85 -8.27
C ILE A 124 -6.06 3.75 -7.27
N GLN A 125 -6.48 2.58 -7.75
CA GLN A 125 -6.77 1.43 -6.88
C GLN A 125 -5.52 0.99 -6.11
N GLU A 126 -4.38 0.96 -6.78
CA GLU A 126 -3.09 0.65 -6.16
C GLU A 126 -2.70 1.68 -5.09
N LEU A 127 -2.93 2.97 -5.37
CA LEU A 127 -2.70 4.06 -4.41
C LEU A 127 -3.65 4.00 -3.19
N HIS A 128 -4.89 3.55 -3.40
CA HIS A 128 -5.86 3.38 -2.31
C HIS A 128 -5.53 2.19 -1.42
N ALA A 129 -5.09 1.06 -2.00
CA ALA A 129 -4.62 -0.09 -1.22
C ALA A 129 -3.50 0.30 -0.26
N GLU A 130 -2.55 1.14 -0.69
CA GLU A 130 -1.52 1.70 0.22
C GLU A 130 -2.11 2.60 1.32
N SER A 131 -3.16 3.36 1.01
CA SER A 131 -3.78 4.28 1.97
C SER A 131 -4.61 3.55 3.04
N ASP A 132 -5.20 2.41 2.69
CA ASP A 132 -6.01 1.57 3.57
C ASP A 132 -5.19 0.94 4.71
N VAL A 133 -3.93 0.60 4.43
CA VAL A 133 -2.99 0.08 5.43
C VAL A 133 -2.71 1.09 6.55
N ILE A 134 -2.53 2.37 6.20
CA ILE A 134 -2.29 3.44 7.20
C ILE A 134 -3.54 3.64 8.07
N GLY A 135 -4.72 3.69 7.45
CA GLY A 135 -5.98 3.76 8.19
C GLY A 135 -6.15 2.59 9.15
N THR A 136 -5.78 1.38 8.72
CA THR A 136 -5.82 0.18 9.56
C THR A 136 -4.87 0.27 10.76
N LEU A 137 -3.66 0.82 10.58
CA LEU A 137 -2.74 1.05 11.70
C LEU A 137 -3.31 2.04 12.73
N ASP A 138 -4.02 3.08 12.28
CA ASP A 138 -4.67 4.06 13.16
C ASP A 138 -5.85 3.45 13.92
N GLU A 139 -6.61 2.56 13.29
CA GLU A 139 -7.67 1.80 13.94
C GLU A 139 -7.11 0.86 15.02
N LEU A 140 -6.07 0.09 14.70
CA LEU A 140 -5.35 -0.74 15.66
C LEU A 140 -4.83 0.10 16.84
N ALA A 141 -4.20 1.24 16.56
CA ALA A 141 -3.72 2.17 17.59
C ALA A 141 -4.86 2.65 18.50
N SER A 142 -6.00 3.05 17.93
CA SER A 142 -7.19 3.49 18.68
C SER A 142 -7.80 2.38 19.55
N ILE A 143 -7.80 1.13 19.06
CA ILE A 143 -8.26 -0.03 19.82
C ILE A 143 -7.31 -0.30 21.00
N PHE A 144 -6.01 -0.44 20.74
CA PHE A 144 -5.06 -0.83 21.77
C PHE A 144 -4.71 0.30 22.75
N ARG A 145 -4.92 1.57 22.41
CA ARG A 145 -4.90 2.67 23.41
C ARG A 145 -5.93 2.49 24.53
N ARG A 146 -6.97 1.67 24.32
CA ARG A 146 -7.97 1.30 25.35
C ARG A 146 -7.59 0.06 26.16
N LEU A 147 -6.42 -0.54 25.93
CA LEU A 147 -5.93 -1.70 26.68
C LEU A 147 -5.89 -1.47 28.21
N PRO A 148 -5.48 -0.31 28.74
CA PRO A 148 -5.50 -0.07 30.19
C PRO A 148 -6.91 -0.19 30.77
N ASP A 149 -7.92 0.31 30.07
CA ASP A 149 -9.33 0.22 30.51
C ASP A 149 -9.86 -1.21 30.42
N TYR A 150 -9.48 -1.95 29.38
CA TYR A 150 -9.76 -3.38 29.27
C TYR A 150 -9.17 -4.15 30.46
N LEU A 151 -7.88 -3.99 30.74
CA LEU A 151 -7.19 -4.67 31.84
C LEU A 151 -7.74 -4.25 33.21
N ARG A 152 -8.00 -2.97 33.41
CA ARG A 152 -8.61 -2.42 34.63
C ARG A 152 -10.02 -2.97 34.85
N THR A 153 -10.81 -3.13 33.79
CA THR A 153 -12.14 -3.73 33.86
C THR A 153 -12.05 -5.19 34.31
N LEU A 154 -11.16 -5.98 33.70
CA LEU A 154 -10.93 -7.37 34.11
C LEU A 154 -10.46 -7.47 35.56
N LYS A 155 -9.58 -6.57 36.00
CA LYS A 155 -9.12 -6.50 37.40
C LYS A 155 -10.24 -6.14 38.37
N ASN A 156 -11.01 -5.10 38.08
CA ASN A 156 -12.05 -4.58 38.98
C ASN A 156 -13.31 -5.46 39.04
N LYS A 157 -13.55 -6.26 38.00
CA LYS A 157 -14.70 -7.18 37.91
C LYS A 157 -14.30 -8.65 38.06
N ALA A 158 -13.04 -8.92 38.45
CA ALA A 158 -12.53 -10.27 38.59
C ALA A 158 -13.39 -11.11 39.54
N SER A 159 -13.57 -12.38 39.19
CA SER A 159 -14.22 -13.39 40.03
C SER A 159 -13.53 -14.73 39.83
N ASN A 160 -13.90 -15.75 40.62
CA ASN A 160 -13.36 -17.10 40.43
C ASN A 160 -13.62 -17.68 39.03
N ASN A 161 -14.71 -17.27 38.38
CA ASN A 161 -15.07 -17.75 37.03
C ASN A 161 -14.44 -16.92 35.91
N VAL A 162 -14.06 -15.66 36.19
CA VAL A 162 -13.43 -14.74 35.25
C VAL A 162 -12.27 -14.04 35.99
N PRO A 163 -11.13 -14.72 36.15
CA PRO A 163 -9.98 -14.13 36.83
C PRO A 163 -9.35 -13.03 35.97
N ALA A 164 -8.75 -12.03 36.62
CA ALA A 164 -7.94 -11.05 35.92
C ALA A 164 -6.67 -11.70 35.37
N PRO A 165 -6.19 -11.30 34.17
CA PRO A 165 -4.93 -11.80 33.63
C PRO A 165 -3.77 -11.37 34.53
N ASN A 166 -2.88 -12.32 34.85
CA ASN A 166 -1.65 -12.04 35.58
C ASN A 166 -0.51 -11.75 34.58
N ILE A 167 -0.27 -10.48 34.30
CA ILE A 167 0.75 -10.03 33.34
C ILE A 167 2.03 -9.70 34.12
N ALA A 168 2.95 -10.67 34.22
CA ALA A 168 4.20 -10.49 34.96
C ALA A 168 5.40 -10.20 34.05
N LYS A 169 5.33 -10.61 32.78
CA LYS A 169 6.38 -10.44 31.77
C LYS A 169 5.78 -10.27 30.37
N GLU A 170 6.62 -9.86 29.43
CA GLU A 170 6.29 -9.62 28.02
C GLU A 170 5.51 -10.77 27.37
N LYS A 171 5.90 -12.02 27.63
CA LYS A 171 5.19 -13.20 27.10
C LYS A 171 3.74 -13.33 27.60
N ASP A 172 3.45 -12.86 28.81
CA ASP A 172 2.08 -12.89 29.34
C ASP A 172 1.24 -11.80 28.66
N LEU A 173 1.84 -10.64 28.39
CA LEU A 173 1.23 -9.57 27.61
C LEU A 173 0.94 -10.02 26.17
N GLN A 174 1.89 -10.72 25.53
CA GLN A 174 1.73 -11.27 24.18
C GLN A 174 0.48 -12.15 24.06
N ILE A 175 0.17 -12.97 25.06
CA ILE A 175 -1.05 -13.80 25.06
C ILE A 175 -2.32 -12.95 25.06
N VAL A 176 -2.35 -11.88 25.88
CA VAL A 176 -3.52 -10.98 25.95
C VAL A 176 -3.72 -10.27 24.62
N ILE A 177 -2.65 -9.71 24.04
CA ILE A 177 -2.71 -9.03 22.75
C ILE A 177 -3.14 -9.99 21.64
N LEU A 178 -2.55 -11.19 21.57
CA LEU A 178 -2.94 -12.21 20.59
C LEU A 178 -4.42 -12.57 20.68
N ALA A 179 -4.93 -12.79 21.90
CA ALA A 179 -6.34 -13.07 22.11
C ALA A 179 -7.23 -11.92 21.63
N THR A 180 -6.83 -10.66 21.88
CA THR A 180 -7.54 -9.47 21.36
C THR A 180 -7.48 -9.40 19.84
N LEU A 181 -6.32 -9.63 19.23
CA LEU A 181 -6.18 -9.62 17.77
C LEU A 181 -7.05 -10.70 17.10
N ARG A 182 -7.14 -11.90 17.69
CA ARG A 182 -8.00 -12.98 17.19
C ARG A 182 -9.51 -12.71 17.33
N LEU A 183 -9.90 -11.70 18.12
CA LEU A 183 -11.28 -11.19 18.11
C LEU A 183 -11.54 -10.25 16.93
N LEU A 184 -10.50 -9.58 16.42
CA LEU A 184 -10.59 -8.57 15.37
C LEU A 184 -10.35 -9.17 13.98
N TYR A 185 -9.45 -10.14 13.87
CA TYR A 185 -8.99 -10.72 12.60
C TYR A 185 -9.03 -12.25 12.64
N VAL A 186 -9.34 -12.85 11.49
CA VAL A 186 -9.46 -14.29 11.35
C VAL A 186 -8.09 -14.93 11.22
N ASN A 187 -7.20 -14.34 10.40
CA ASN A 187 -5.89 -14.92 10.09
C ASN A 187 -4.76 -14.21 10.85
N VAL A 188 -4.70 -14.44 12.16
CA VAL A 188 -3.57 -14.06 13.02
C VAL A 188 -2.71 -15.29 13.28
N SER A 189 -1.52 -15.34 12.69
CA SER A 189 -0.60 -16.45 12.89
C SER A 189 0.50 -16.12 13.89
N ASP A 190 0.74 -17.06 14.79
CA ASP A 190 1.99 -17.17 15.52
C ASP A 190 3.02 -17.72 14.51
N GLU A 191 4.16 -17.07 14.30
CA GLU A 191 5.13 -17.57 13.32
C GLU A 191 5.90 -18.81 13.84
N ASP A 192 6.18 -19.74 12.93
CA ASP A 192 6.56 -21.14 13.14
C ASP A 192 7.86 -21.34 13.96
N PRO A 193 7.83 -22.11 15.08
CA PRO A 193 9.03 -22.49 15.84
C PRO A 193 10.11 -23.25 15.02
N ALA A 194 9.77 -23.88 13.90
CA ALA A 194 10.70 -24.68 13.10
C ALA A 194 11.82 -23.84 12.45
N SER A 195 11.57 -22.56 12.20
CA SER A 195 12.55 -21.60 11.68
C SER A 195 13.66 -21.25 12.70
N LYS A 196 13.46 -21.53 14.00
CA LYS A 196 14.43 -21.20 15.07
C LYS A 196 15.73 -22.02 15.02
N HIS A 197 15.74 -23.15 14.29
CA HIS A 197 16.91 -24.05 14.25
C HIS A 197 17.93 -23.70 13.16
N ALA A 198 17.59 -22.82 12.22
CA ALA A 198 18.48 -22.34 11.18
C ALA A 198 18.92 -20.90 11.50
N GLY A 199 19.88 -20.77 12.42
CA GLY A 199 20.35 -19.51 13.01
C GLY A 199 20.19 -18.26 12.15
N GLY A 200 19.30 -17.35 12.58
CA GLY A 200 19.36 -15.94 12.17
C GLY A 200 18.06 -15.23 11.77
N SER A 201 16.86 -15.77 11.97
CA SER A 201 15.61 -15.03 11.74
C SER A 201 15.02 -14.53 13.06
N SER A 202 14.99 -13.20 13.29
CA SER A 202 13.99 -12.67 14.22
C SER A 202 12.70 -12.46 13.46
N ILE A 203 11.66 -12.90 14.12
CA ILE A 203 10.34 -13.15 13.61
C ILE A 203 9.45 -12.22 14.42
N PRO A 204 8.53 -11.47 13.78
CA PRO A 204 7.62 -10.61 14.53
C PRO A 204 6.82 -11.45 15.50
N ASP A 205 6.43 -10.86 16.63
CA ASP A 205 5.65 -11.59 17.63
C ASP A 205 4.40 -12.22 17.00
N PHE A 206 3.70 -11.47 16.13
CA PHE A 206 2.56 -11.97 15.35
C PHE A 206 2.52 -11.38 13.93
N MET A 207 1.80 -12.05 13.03
CA MET A 207 1.43 -11.54 11.70
C MET A 207 -0.08 -11.60 11.50
N ILE A 208 -0.69 -10.46 11.17
CA ILE A 208 -2.09 -10.36 10.72
C ILE A 208 -2.09 -10.47 9.19
N ARG A 209 -2.26 -11.70 8.69
CA ARG A 209 -2.08 -12.02 7.26
C ARG A 209 -3.14 -11.39 6.36
N ASP A 210 -4.33 -11.17 6.89
CA ASP A 210 -5.46 -10.55 6.17
C ASP A 210 -5.10 -9.16 5.61
N ILE A 211 -4.22 -8.45 6.29
CA ILE A 211 -3.86 -7.05 6.01
C ILE A 211 -2.35 -6.82 5.97
N GLY A 212 -1.55 -7.89 5.99
CA GLY A 212 -0.08 -7.81 5.92
C GLY A 212 0.58 -7.01 7.05
N VAL A 213 0.02 -7.00 8.27
CA VAL A 213 0.57 -6.24 9.41
C VAL A 213 1.37 -7.14 10.33
N ALA A 214 2.66 -6.84 10.48
CA ALA A 214 3.51 -7.41 11.53
C ALA A 214 3.24 -6.70 12.86
N VAL A 215 2.99 -7.46 13.92
CA VAL A 215 2.74 -6.93 15.27
C VAL A 215 3.93 -7.23 16.17
N GLU A 216 4.46 -6.19 16.81
CA GLU A 216 5.58 -6.26 17.75
C GLU A 216 5.12 -5.84 19.15
N ILE A 217 5.50 -6.59 20.19
CA ILE A 217 5.05 -6.30 21.55
C ILE A 217 6.25 -6.17 22.47
N LYS A 218 6.30 -5.03 23.15
CA LYS A 218 7.36 -4.70 24.10
C LYS A 218 6.78 -4.44 25.47
N MET A 219 7.31 -5.09 26.51
CA MET A 219 7.03 -4.71 27.90
C MET A 219 8.25 -4.03 28.51
N VAL A 220 8.08 -2.79 28.97
CA VAL A 220 9.17 -2.00 29.56
C VAL A 220 9.58 -2.59 30.89
N ARG A 221 10.90 -2.80 31.04
CA ARG A 221 11.52 -3.35 32.25
C ARG A 221 12.08 -2.24 33.11
N GLU A 222 12.22 -2.52 34.40
CA GLU A 222 12.84 -1.59 35.33
C GLU A 222 14.26 -1.23 34.89
N GLY A 223 14.56 0.07 34.82
CA GLY A 223 15.85 0.60 34.40
C GLY A 223 16.08 0.69 32.89
N GLN A 224 15.14 0.26 32.03
CA GLN A 224 15.20 0.54 30.60
C GLN A 224 14.86 2.02 30.32
N LYS A 225 15.60 2.64 29.40
CA LYS A 225 15.33 4.00 28.93
C LYS A 225 14.66 3.99 27.57
N ASP A 226 14.08 5.11 27.18
CA ASP A 226 13.42 5.34 25.89
C ASP A 226 14.29 4.90 24.71
N LYS A 227 15.59 5.28 24.74
CA LYS A 227 16.56 4.88 23.72
C LYS A 227 16.81 3.37 23.64
N ASP A 228 16.71 2.67 24.77
CA ASP A 228 17.01 1.24 24.84
C ASP A 228 15.82 0.48 24.23
N VAL A 229 14.60 0.90 24.56
CA VAL A 229 13.37 0.39 23.93
C VAL A 229 13.35 0.66 22.43
N GLY A 230 13.65 1.89 22.00
CA GLY A 230 13.68 2.22 20.58
C GLY A 230 14.76 1.45 19.81
N ALA A 231 15.94 1.26 20.39
CA ALA A 231 17.00 0.48 19.77
C ALA A 231 16.61 -1.01 19.61
N GLU A 232 15.95 -1.60 20.60
CA GLU A 232 15.43 -2.97 20.52
C GLU A 232 14.40 -3.09 19.37
N LEU A 233 13.40 -2.20 19.31
CA LEU A 233 12.39 -2.19 18.24
C LEU A 233 13.00 -2.03 16.85
N LEU A 234 13.94 -1.11 16.68
CA LEU A 234 14.61 -0.87 15.38
C LEU A 234 15.40 -2.09 14.90
N VAL A 235 16.02 -2.84 15.82
CA VAL A 235 16.74 -4.08 15.50
C VAL A 235 15.79 -5.15 14.95
N ASP A 236 14.59 -5.25 15.52
CA ASP A 236 13.58 -6.20 15.08
C ASP A 236 12.98 -5.79 13.74
N TRP A 237 12.70 -4.50 13.54
CA TRP A 237 12.20 -3.98 12.25
C TRP A 237 13.16 -4.17 11.09
N GLY A 238 14.47 -4.05 11.32
CA GLY A 238 15.49 -4.23 10.28
C GLY A 238 15.47 -5.61 9.62
N ARG A 239 14.68 -6.55 10.14
CA ARG A 239 14.58 -7.94 9.65
C ARG A 239 13.25 -8.23 8.93
N TYR A 240 12.22 -7.39 9.07
CA TYR A 240 10.89 -7.56 8.44
C TYR A 240 10.79 -7.25 6.94
N PRO A 241 11.57 -6.33 6.33
CA PRO A 241 11.55 -6.10 4.89
C PRO A 241 11.90 -7.31 4.02
N LYS A 242 12.36 -8.41 4.63
CA LYS A 242 12.64 -9.70 3.96
C LYS A 242 11.41 -10.60 3.86
N HIS A 243 10.32 -10.28 4.55
CA HIS A 243 9.08 -11.06 4.48
C HIS A 243 8.18 -10.50 3.37
N PRO A 244 7.85 -11.29 2.33
CA PRO A 244 7.10 -10.79 1.16
C PRO A 244 5.71 -10.26 1.50
N ASP A 245 5.10 -10.78 2.57
CA ASP A 245 3.73 -10.42 2.97
C ASP A 245 3.67 -9.25 3.97
N CYS A 246 4.80 -8.69 4.41
CA CYS A 246 4.82 -7.61 5.40
C CYS A 246 4.64 -6.25 4.73
N GLN A 247 3.44 -5.68 4.85
CA GLN A 247 3.05 -4.38 4.31
C GLN A 247 3.17 -3.25 5.34
N ALA A 248 3.06 -3.56 6.64
CA ALA A 248 3.12 -2.58 7.72
C ALA A 248 3.57 -3.20 9.06
N ILE A 249 3.98 -2.34 10.00
CA ILE A 249 4.39 -2.71 11.36
C ILE A 249 3.52 -1.98 12.38
N PHE A 250 2.98 -2.72 13.34
CA PHE A 250 2.29 -2.17 14.49
C PHE A 250 3.01 -2.58 15.77
N ALA A 251 3.58 -1.62 16.50
CA ALA A 251 4.31 -1.90 17.74
C ALA A 251 3.55 -1.39 18.96
N ILE A 252 3.42 -2.26 19.96
CA ILE A 252 2.78 -1.94 21.24
C ILE A 252 3.85 -1.97 22.34
N VAL A 253 4.14 -0.82 22.93
CA VAL A 253 5.03 -0.69 24.08
C VAL A 253 4.19 -0.53 25.33
N TYR A 254 4.26 -1.48 26.25
CA TYR A 254 3.54 -1.46 27.52
C TYR A 254 4.47 -1.06 28.67
N ASP A 255 4.21 0.11 29.26
CA ASP A 255 4.96 0.73 30.36
C ASP A 255 4.06 0.96 31.60
N PRO A 256 3.59 -0.11 32.26
CA PRO A 256 2.63 0.00 33.37
C PRO A 256 3.19 0.66 34.63
N LYS A 257 4.51 0.86 34.69
CA LYS A 257 5.21 1.47 35.82
C LYS A 257 5.68 2.88 35.50
N GLU A 258 5.34 3.41 34.32
CA GLU A 258 5.75 4.74 33.85
C GLU A 258 7.27 4.96 33.95
N VAL A 259 8.05 3.95 33.55
CA VAL A 259 9.52 3.97 33.60
C VAL A 259 10.11 4.89 32.53
N LEU A 260 9.44 5.03 31.38
CA LEU A 260 9.95 5.85 30.27
C LEU A 260 9.80 7.34 30.59
N ASP A 261 10.84 8.13 30.26
CA ASP A 261 10.86 9.56 30.57
C ASP A 261 10.04 10.37 29.56
N ASN A 262 10.07 10.00 28.27
CA ASN A 262 9.40 10.72 27.18
C ASN A 262 8.76 9.78 26.14
N PRO A 263 7.67 9.09 26.52
CA PRO A 263 7.01 8.08 25.67
C PRO A 263 6.44 8.69 24.38
N ASN A 264 6.03 9.96 24.40
CA ASN A 264 5.48 10.62 23.23
C ASN A 264 6.56 10.83 22.17
N SER A 265 7.77 11.24 22.58
CA SER A 265 8.91 11.31 21.64
C SER A 265 9.25 9.93 21.09
N LEU A 266 9.18 8.88 21.92
CA LEU A 266 9.38 7.52 21.44
C LEU A 266 8.31 7.11 20.41
N GLU A 267 7.03 7.41 20.63
CA GLU A 267 5.95 7.19 19.63
C GLU A 267 6.22 7.98 18.34
N ASP A 268 6.52 9.28 18.46
CA ASP A 268 6.70 10.20 17.33
C ASP A 268 7.95 9.88 16.49
N ASP A 269 9.05 9.51 17.15
CA ASP A 269 10.32 9.19 16.48
C ASP A 269 10.28 7.86 15.72
N LEU A 270 9.43 6.93 16.19
CA LEU A 270 9.35 5.56 15.69
C LEU A 270 8.13 5.33 14.77
N SER A 271 7.05 6.09 14.96
CA SER A 271 5.90 6.05 14.07
C SER A 271 6.23 6.78 12.77
N GLN A 272 5.97 6.14 11.64
CA GLN A 272 6.20 6.70 10.33
C GLN A 272 5.12 6.24 9.35
N ASP A 273 4.36 7.19 8.85
CA ASP A 273 3.62 7.07 7.57
C ASP A 273 4.54 7.39 6.38
N GLY A 274 5.76 7.79 6.74
CA GLY A 274 6.84 8.18 5.88
C GLY A 274 7.40 7.02 5.10
N PRO A 275 8.60 7.19 4.56
CA PRO A 275 8.91 6.50 3.34
C PRO A 275 9.21 5.00 3.57
N GLY A 276 9.41 4.59 4.84
CA GLY A 276 9.60 3.22 5.37
C GLY A 276 8.48 2.24 5.07
N ILE A 277 8.57 1.03 5.63
CA ILE A 277 7.35 0.24 5.89
C ILE A 277 6.49 1.09 6.83
N PRO A 278 5.21 1.40 6.50
CA PRO A 278 4.32 2.12 7.39
C PRO A 278 4.37 1.50 8.79
N THR A 279 4.70 2.31 9.78
CA THR A 279 4.93 1.86 11.14
C THR A 279 4.14 2.74 12.08
N ARG A 280 3.39 2.12 12.99
CA ARG A 280 2.73 2.84 14.07
C ARG A 280 3.14 2.23 15.40
N VAL A 281 3.69 3.07 16.27
CA VAL A 281 4.10 2.70 17.62
C VAL A 281 3.18 3.40 18.59
N ILE A 282 2.68 2.65 19.57
CA ILE A 282 1.93 3.20 20.70
C ILE A 282 2.61 2.81 22.00
N VAL A 283 2.68 3.75 22.94
CA VAL A 283 3.11 3.53 24.31
C VAL A 283 1.88 3.57 25.22
N ILE A 284 1.66 2.48 25.94
CA ILE A 284 0.51 2.26 26.82
C ILE A 284 1.01 2.25 28.26
N ARG A 285 0.42 3.09 29.12
CA ARG A 285 0.69 3.17 30.55
C ARG A 285 -0.47 2.62 31.37
#